data_AF-A0A1F2S0G6-F1
#
_entry.id   AF-A0A1F2S0G6-F1
#
_cell.length_a   1.000
_cell.length_b   1.000
_cell.length_c   1.000
_cell.angle_alpha   90.00
_cell.angle_beta   90.00
_cell.angle_gamma   90.00
#
_symmetry.space_group_name_H-M   'P 1'
#
loop_
_entity.id
_entity.type
_entity.pdbx_description
1 polymer ?
#
loop_
_entity_poly.entity_id
_entity_poly.type
_entity_poly.pdbx_seq_one_letter_code
_entity_poly.pdbx_strand_id
1 'polypeptide(L)'
;MRVQHPQVHQRTDRKGTYWFFRYWHEELLPDGSIKTTRRFHTLGPSKGQDALTQKEAEAQRDRVLAGVNCTPPPAELAVPVQQPTAAGAILFGNLAEMWRKDYVENPKIRLAEPTRIKYRSRLQ
;
A
#
# COMPACT_ATOMS: atom_id res chain seq x y z
N MET A 1 -11.34 -2.17 -0.38
CA MET A 1 -11.47 -0.81 -0.95
C MET A 1 -11.30 0.20 0.17
N ARG A 2 -10.31 1.11 0.09
CA ARG A 2 -10.00 2.03 1.19
C ARG A 2 -10.65 3.38 0.92
N VAL A 3 -11.72 3.69 1.64
CA VAL A 3 -12.37 5.00 1.58
C VAL A 3 -11.42 6.07 2.10
N GLN A 4 -11.22 7.12 1.31
CA GLN A 4 -10.30 8.21 1.65
C GLN A 4 -11.05 9.50 1.95
N HIS A 5 -10.62 10.21 2.99
CA HIS A 5 -11.16 11.51 3.39
C HIS A 5 -10.04 12.58 3.45
N PRO A 6 -9.42 12.91 2.31
CA PRO A 6 -8.36 13.92 2.27
C PRO A 6 -8.90 15.32 2.56
N GLN A 7 -8.09 16.12 3.27
CA GLN A 7 -8.40 17.53 3.54
C GLN A 7 -8.16 18.40 2.30
N VAL A 8 -9.03 19.39 2.12
CA VAL A 8 -8.86 20.45 1.12
C VAL A 8 -7.94 21.52 1.69
N HIS A 9 -6.94 21.92 0.91
CA HIS A 9 -5.94 22.90 1.31
C HIS A 9 -6.02 24.12 0.39
N GLN A 10 -5.88 25.30 0.97
CA GLN A 10 -5.69 26.54 0.21
C GLN A 10 -4.20 26.69 -0.12
N ARG A 11 -3.87 27.01 -1.37
CA ARG A 11 -2.53 27.47 -1.73
C ARG A 11 -2.57 28.95 -2.06
N THR A 12 -1.70 29.73 -1.43
CA THR A 12 -1.57 31.18 -1.63
C THR A 12 -0.19 31.60 -2.14
N ASP A 13 0.79 30.69 -2.15
CA ASP A 13 2.22 31.08 -2.20
C ASP A 13 2.80 31.34 -3.60
N ARG A 14 2.06 31.08 -4.69
CA ARG A 14 2.60 31.23 -6.07
C ARG A 14 1.55 31.71 -7.06
N LYS A 15 1.72 32.94 -7.61
CA LYS A 15 1.02 33.58 -8.77
C LYS A 15 -0.50 33.36 -8.92
N GLY A 16 -1.16 32.73 -7.95
CA GLY A 16 -2.54 32.29 -8.01
C GLY A 16 -2.95 31.67 -6.69
N THR A 17 -4.19 31.93 -6.31
CA THR A 17 -4.82 31.44 -5.09
C THR A 17 -5.84 30.39 -5.48
N TYR A 18 -5.66 29.14 -5.04
CA TYR A 18 -6.55 28.05 -5.42
C TYR A 18 -6.68 27.00 -4.32
N TRP A 19 -7.75 26.23 -4.39
CA TRP A 19 -8.00 25.07 -3.56
C TRP A 19 -7.48 23.81 -4.23
N PHE A 20 -6.87 22.94 -3.45
CA PHE A 20 -6.40 21.66 -3.94
C PHE A 20 -6.54 20.58 -2.86
N PHE A 21 -6.52 19.33 -3.29
CA PHE A 21 -6.36 18.21 -2.38
C PHE A 21 -5.47 17.14 -3.03
N ARG A 22 -4.99 16.22 -2.20
CA ARG A 22 -4.19 15.08 -2.65
C ARG A 22 -4.88 13.80 -2.23
N TYR A 23 -4.98 12.85 -3.14
CA TYR A 23 -5.63 11.56 -2.90
C TYR A 23 -4.80 10.43 -3.50
N TRP A 24 -5.01 9.21 -3.02
CA TRP A 24 -4.43 8.01 -3.60
C TRP A 24 -5.30 7.51 -4.74
N HIS A 25 -4.69 7.27 -5.88
CA HIS A 25 -5.33 6.71 -7.06
C HIS A 25 -4.67 5.37 -7.36
N GLU A 26 -5.48 4.33 -7.49
CA GLU A 26 -5.05 3.00 -7.90
C GLU A 26 -5.19 2.89 -9.42
N GLU A 27 -4.11 2.51 -10.08
CA GLU A 27 -4.08 2.31 -11.53
C GLU A 27 -3.64 0.87 -11.82
N LEU A 28 -4.39 0.19 -12.69
CA LEU A 28 -4.09 -1.17 -13.13
C LEU A 28 -2.98 -1.11 -14.17
N LEU A 29 -1.89 -1.81 -13.91
CA LEU A 29 -0.82 -1.97 -14.88
C LEU A 29 -1.16 -3.10 -15.86
N PRO A 30 -0.57 -3.09 -17.07
CA PRO A 30 -0.68 -4.19 -18.04
C PRO A 30 -0.27 -5.54 -17.44
N ASP A 31 0.61 -5.53 -16.43
CA ASP A 31 1.16 -6.69 -15.75
C ASP A 31 0.20 -7.30 -14.70
N GLY A 32 -1.01 -6.75 -14.56
CA GLY A 32 -2.01 -7.15 -13.56
C GLY A 32 -1.73 -6.64 -12.14
N SER A 33 -0.63 -5.90 -11.93
CA SER A 33 -0.32 -5.27 -10.64
C SER A 33 -1.07 -3.94 -10.45
N ILE A 34 -1.35 -3.59 -9.19
CA ILE A 34 -1.98 -2.31 -8.83
C ILE A 34 -0.89 -1.34 -8.39
N LYS A 35 -0.78 -0.21 -9.09
CA LYS A 35 0.11 0.88 -8.68
C LYS A 35 -0.69 1.97 -8.00
N THR A 36 -0.45 2.13 -6.71
CA THR A 36 -1.04 3.20 -5.91
C THR A 36 -0.18 4.46 -6.03
N THR A 37 -0.74 5.52 -6.62
CA THR A 37 -0.04 6.81 -6.81
C THR A 37 -0.72 7.93 -6.03
N ARG A 38 0.07 8.87 -5.48
CA ARG A 38 -0.47 10.04 -4.79
C ARG A 38 -0.66 11.19 -5.78
N ARG A 39 -1.89 11.39 -6.23
CA ARG A 39 -2.24 12.43 -7.21
C ARG A 39 -2.55 13.77 -6.54
N PHE A 40 -2.35 14.84 -7.29
CA PHE A 40 -2.68 16.21 -6.92
C PHE A 40 -3.84 16.69 -7.78
N HIS A 41 -4.86 17.29 -7.18
CA HIS A 41 -6.03 17.79 -7.89
C HIS A 41 -6.34 19.22 -7.47
N THR A 42 -6.46 20.10 -8.47
CA THR A 42 -6.87 21.49 -8.29
C THR A 42 -8.38 21.58 -8.45
N LEU A 43 -9.06 22.13 -7.45
CA LEU A 43 -10.53 22.27 -7.45
C LEU A 43 -10.97 23.56 -8.17
N GLY A 44 -10.26 24.66 -7.89
CA GLY A 44 -10.57 25.95 -8.47
C GLY A 44 -9.94 27.10 -7.69
N PRO A 45 -10.12 28.35 -8.14
CA PRO A 45 -9.57 29.52 -7.47
C PRO A 45 -10.20 29.75 -6.08
N SER A 46 -9.39 30.23 -5.14
CA SER A 46 -9.81 30.52 -3.76
C SER A 46 -9.99 32.00 -3.46
N LYS A 47 -9.58 32.88 -4.38
CA LYS A 47 -9.84 34.33 -4.36
C LYS A 47 -10.06 34.82 -5.80
N GLY A 48 -10.83 35.89 -5.97
CA GLY A 48 -11.22 36.46 -7.27
C GLY A 48 -12.74 36.46 -7.47
N GLN A 49 -13.18 36.84 -8.68
CA GLN A 49 -14.60 36.87 -9.05
C GLN A 49 -15.26 35.47 -9.05
N ASP A 50 -14.49 34.43 -9.36
CA ASP A 50 -14.96 33.03 -9.39
C ASP A 50 -14.48 32.22 -8.17
N ALA A 51 -14.21 32.88 -7.04
CA ALA A 51 -13.64 32.24 -5.87
C ALA A 51 -14.61 31.23 -5.24
N LEU A 52 -14.14 30.00 -5.07
CA LEU A 52 -14.85 28.98 -4.30
C LEU A 52 -14.66 29.24 -2.80
N THR A 53 -15.75 29.11 -2.06
CA THR A 53 -15.69 28.98 -0.60
C THR A 53 -15.10 27.62 -0.21
N GLN A 54 -14.60 27.49 1.01
CA GLN A 54 -14.07 26.21 1.51
C GLN A 54 -15.11 25.08 1.43
N LYS A 55 -16.37 25.39 1.76
CA LYS A 55 -17.47 24.40 1.71
C LYS A 55 -17.75 23.93 0.28
N GLU A 56 -17.72 24.84 -0.69
CA GLU A 56 -17.91 24.48 -2.10
C GLU A 56 -16.73 23.65 -2.63
N ALA A 57 -15.50 23.98 -2.22
CA ALA A 57 -14.32 23.19 -2.54
C ALA A 57 -14.39 21.77 -1.94
N GLU A 58 -14.88 21.63 -0.71
CA GLU A 58 -15.13 20.33 -0.08
C GLU A 58 -16.23 19.54 -0.81
N ALA A 59 -17.33 20.18 -1.21
CA ALA A 59 -18.37 19.53 -2.01
C ALA A 59 -17.84 19.07 -3.38
N GLN A 60 -16.97 19.85 -4.02
CA GLN A 60 -16.34 19.48 -5.29
C GLN A 60 -15.32 18.34 -5.10
N ARG A 61 -14.56 18.33 -3.99
CA ARG A 61 -13.73 17.18 -3.59
C ARG A 61 -14.58 15.92 -3.47
N ASP A 62 -15.72 16.01 -2.79
CA ASP A 62 -16.58 14.83 -2.55
C ASP A 62 -17.15 14.26 -3.84
N ARG A 63 -17.49 15.11 -4.81
CA ARG A 63 -17.86 14.67 -6.17
C ARG A 63 -16.73 13.91 -6.87
N VAL A 64 -15.49 14.40 -6.77
CA VAL A 64 -14.32 13.72 -7.35
C VAL A 64 -14.03 12.40 -6.63
N LEU A 65 -14.10 12.40 -5.30
CA LEU A 65 -13.87 11.21 -4.48
C LEU A 65 -14.98 10.18 -4.62
N ALA A 66 -16.21 10.56 -4.92
CA ALA A 66 -17.30 9.62 -5.20
C ALA A 66 -16.91 8.70 -6.37
N GLY A 67 -16.36 9.23 -7.46
CA GLY A 67 -15.87 8.39 -8.57
C GLY A 67 -14.73 7.44 -8.17
N VAL A 68 -13.77 7.94 -7.40
CA VAL A 68 -12.59 7.16 -6.97
C VAL A 68 -12.96 6.09 -5.92
N ASN A 69 -13.86 6.40 -4.99
CA ASN A 69 -14.35 5.50 -3.95
C ASN A 69 -15.45 4.54 -4.45
N CYS A 70 -16.10 4.84 -5.57
CA CYS A 70 -17.09 3.96 -6.20
C CYS A 70 -16.51 3.11 -7.31
N THR A 71 -15.21 3.20 -7.64
CA THR A 71 -14.58 2.30 -8.61
C THR A 71 -14.40 0.92 -7.95
N PRO A 72 -15.31 -0.05 -8.10
CA PRO A 72 -15.06 -1.37 -7.52
C PRO A 72 -13.69 -1.86 -8.04
N PRO A 73 -12.86 -2.51 -7.22
CA PRO A 73 -11.79 -3.32 -7.80
C PRO A 73 -12.47 -4.19 -8.87
N PRO A 74 -11.94 -4.28 -10.10
CA PRO A 74 -12.57 -5.08 -11.15
C PRO A 74 -12.98 -6.41 -10.54
N ALA A 75 -14.26 -6.76 -10.62
CA ALA A 75 -14.82 -7.92 -9.92
C ALA A 75 -14.11 -9.24 -10.29
N GLU A 76 -13.31 -9.22 -11.35
CA GLU A 76 -12.38 -10.28 -11.75
C GLU A 76 -11.21 -10.51 -10.76
N LEU A 77 -11.00 -9.64 -9.77
CA LEU A 77 -9.93 -9.76 -8.76
C LEU A 77 -10.40 -10.19 -7.37
N ALA A 78 -11.69 -10.54 -7.21
CA ALA A 78 -12.10 -11.46 -6.14
C ALA A 78 -11.78 -12.92 -6.51
N VAL A 79 -10.66 -13.15 -7.20
CA VAL A 79 -9.98 -14.44 -7.08
C VAL A 79 -9.62 -14.52 -5.59
N PRO A 80 -10.00 -15.60 -4.87
CA PRO A 80 -9.39 -15.82 -3.57
C PRO A 80 -7.89 -15.70 -3.81
N VAL A 81 -7.21 -14.87 -3.01
CA VAL A 81 -5.76 -14.80 -3.04
C VAL A 81 -5.28 -16.21 -2.66
N GLN A 82 -5.21 -17.11 -3.65
CA GLN A 82 -4.11 -18.03 -3.77
C GLN A 82 -2.93 -17.08 -3.80
N GLN A 83 -2.36 -16.82 -2.62
CA GLN A 83 -1.08 -16.16 -2.52
C GLN A 83 -0.24 -16.89 -3.57
N PRO A 84 0.22 -16.22 -4.65
CA PRO A 84 1.29 -16.82 -5.40
C PRO A 84 2.32 -17.09 -4.31
N THR A 85 2.72 -18.35 -4.16
CA THR A 85 3.84 -18.73 -3.33
C THR A 85 4.99 -17.94 -3.93
N ALA A 86 5.17 -16.70 -3.45
CA ALA A 86 6.06 -15.77 -4.09
C ALA A 86 7.41 -16.43 -3.92
N ALA A 87 8.13 -16.62 -5.03
CA ALA A 87 9.52 -17.02 -5.00
C ALA A 87 10.30 -15.91 -4.26
N GLY A 88 10.24 -15.92 -2.93
CA GLY A 88 10.65 -14.81 -2.06
C GLY A 88 9.79 -14.57 -0.82
N ALA A 89 8.57 -15.11 -0.71
CA ALA A 89 7.80 -15.10 0.55
C ALA A 89 8.39 -16.15 1.49
N ILE A 90 9.47 -15.78 2.16
CA ILE A 90 10.07 -16.59 3.21
C ILE A 90 9.08 -16.64 4.38
N LEU A 91 8.27 -17.70 4.42
CA LEU A 91 7.64 -18.10 5.66
C LEU A 91 8.78 -18.45 6.63
N PHE A 92 8.96 -17.62 7.65
CA PHE A 92 10.07 -17.73 8.59
C PHE A 92 10.18 -19.14 9.19
N GLY A 93 9.04 -19.81 9.41
CA GLY A 93 8.99 -21.22 9.80
C GLY A 93 9.69 -22.15 8.81
N ASN A 94 9.38 -22.05 7.51
CA ASN A 94 9.98 -22.89 6.48
C ASN A 94 11.49 -22.66 6.32
N LEU A 95 11.95 -21.41 6.45
CA LEU A 95 13.38 -21.10 6.43
C LEU A 95 14.10 -21.64 7.67
N ALA A 96 13.49 -21.49 8.85
CA ALA A 96 14.03 -22.01 10.10
C ALA A 96 14.13 -23.55 10.04
N GLU A 97 13.14 -24.22 9.46
CA GLU A 97 13.18 -25.67 9.24
C GLU A 97 14.28 -26.09 8.26
N MET A 98 14.41 -25.40 7.12
CA MET A 98 15.45 -25.67 6.13
C MET A 98 16.84 -25.49 6.75
N TRP A 99 17.06 -24.37 7.45
CA TRP A 99 18.33 -24.10 8.14
C TRP A 99 18.62 -25.15 9.24
N ARG A 100 17.61 -25.57 9.99
CA ARG A 100 17.78 -26.61 11.03
C ARG A 100 18.26 -27.93 10.43
N LYS A 101 17.65 -28.37 9.33
CA LYS A 101 18.02 -29.62 8.64
C LYS A 101 19.42 -29.54 8.04
N ASP A 102 19.72 -28.44 7.34
CA ASP A 102 20.97 -28.30 6.59
C ASP A 102 22.17 -27.98 7.48
N TYR A 103 21.98 -27.22 8.57
CA TYR A 103 23.06 -26.73 9.43
C TYR A 103 23.18 -27.49 10.76
N VAL A 104 22.06 -27.69 11.48
CA VAL A 104 22.08 -28.24 12.84
C VAL A 104 22.07 -29.76 12.84
N GLU A 105 21.24 -30.38 12.01
CA GLU A 105 21.03 -31.84 11.98
C GLU A 105 21.98 -32.55 11.01
N ASN A 106 22.62 -31.82 10.11
CA ASN A 106 23.55 -32.38 9.13
C ASN A 106 24.83 -32.92 9.78
N PRO A 107 25.14 -34.23 9.65
CA PRO A 107 26.31 -34.85 10.25
C PRO A 107 27.63 -34.43 9.58
N LYS A 108 27.56 -33.84 8.37
CA LYS A 108 28.75 -33.35 7.64
C LYS A 108 29.30 -32.05 8.24
N ILE A 109 28.48 -31.32 8.99
CA ILE A 109 28.88 -30.07 9.63
C ILE A 109 29.45 -30.40 11.01
N ARG A 110 30.69 -29.92 11.24
CA ARG A 110 31.41 -30.12 12.50
C ARG A 110 30.88 -29.15 13.56
N LEU A 111 29.65 -29.41 14.01
CA LEU A 111 29.02 -28.70 15.10
C LEU A 111 29.21 -29.49 16.41
N ALA A 112 29.63 -28.79 17.46
CA ALA A 112 29.75 -29.39 18.78
C ALA A 112 28.36 -29.78 19.34
N GLU A 113 28.28 -30.94 19.99
CA GLU A 113 27.02 -31.46 20.55
C GLU A 113 26.31 -30.50 21.54
N PRO A 114 26.99 -29.78 22.47
CA PRO A 114 26.29 -28.81 23.32
C PRO A 114 25.64 -27.67 22.53
N THR A 115 26.26 -27.27 21.40
CA THR A 115 25.71 -26.23 20.53
C THR A 115 24.50 -26.74 19.75
N ARG A 116 24.52 -28.02 19.33
CA ARG A 116 23.38 -28.68 18.68
C ARG A 116 22.16 -28.76 19.59
N ILE A 117 22.35 -29.12 20.86
CA ILE A 117 21.28 -29.17 21.87
C ILE A 117 20.69 -27.77 22.10
N LYS A 118 21.53 -26.74 22.22
CA LYS A 118 21.08 -25.35 22.40
C LYS A 118 20.21 -24.85 21.24
N TYR A 119 20.53 -25.21 19.99
CA TYR A 119 19.71 -24.81 18.85
C TYR A 119 18.38 -25.56 18.80
N ARG A 120 18.36 -26.86 19.15
CA ARG A 120 17.11 -27.64 19.20
C ARG A 120 16.11 -27.11 20.24
N SER A 121 16.58 -26.64 21.40
CA SER A 121 15.69 -26.14 22.46
C SER A 121 15.15 -24.72 22.23
N ARG A 122 15.84 -23.91 21.42
CA ARG A 122 15.49 -22.49 21.19
C ARG A 122 14.71 -22.22 19.91
N LEU A 123 14.55 -23.24 19.06
CA LEU A 123 13.87 -23.16 17.77
C LEU A 123 12.54 -23.93 17.76
N GLN A 124 11.96 -24.18 18.95
CA GLN A 124 10.60 -24.70 19.12
C GLN A 124 9.59 -23.55 19.18
#